data_AF-E6VHS3-F1
#
_entry.id   AF-E6VHS3-F1
#
_cell.length_a   1.000
_cell.length_b   1.000
_cell.length_c   1.000
_cell.angle_alpha   90.00
_cell.angle_beta   90.00
_cell.angle_gamma   90.00
#
_symmetry.space_group_name_H-M   'P 1'
#
loop_
_entity.id
_entity.type
_entity.pdbx_description
1 polymer ?
#
loop_
_entity_poly.entity_id
_entity_poly.type
_entity_poly.pdbx_seq_one_letter_code
_entity_poly.pdbx_strand_id
1 'polypeptide(L)'
;MGAVTERLGVARAAGGQPRTLASAVNYAIVNPEQAAVGAMRHERIEINPEVMGGKPVVRGTRIPVEMILRKLGAGLSTAEIIADHPRLTADDILAVQTFAADYLADQDVIFG
;
A
#
# COMPACT_ATOMS: atom_id res chain seq x y z
N MET A 1 -1.69 11.54 -46.69
CA MET A 1 -0.53 11.78 -45.81
C MET A 1 -1.08 12.04 -44.42
N GLY A 2 -1.16 11.09 -43.51
CA GLY A 2 -0.09 10.19 -43.08
C GLY A 2 0.43 10.67 -41.73
N ALA A 3 -0.45 10.73 -40.72
CA ALA A 3 -0.02 10.88 -39.34
C ALA A 3 0.13 9.46 -38.77
N VAL A 4 1.36 8.98 -38.87
CA VAL A 4 1.90 7.88 -38.09
C VAL A 4 1.89 8.32 -36.63
N THR A 5 1.11 7.67 -35.79
CA THR A 5 1.45 7.59 -34.37
C THR A 5 1.09 6.20 -33.88
N GLU A 6 2.14 5.39 -33.87
CA GLU A 6 2.40 4.29 -32.96
C GLU A 6 1.23 3.52 -32.35
N ARG A 7 1.24 2.24 -32.74
CA ARG A 7 0.88 1.09 -31.91
C ARG A 7 1.27 1.32 -30.44
N LEU A 8 0.28 1.55 -29.58
CA LEU A 8 0.24 0.85 -28.31
C LEU A 8 -0.99 -0.06 -28.33
N GLY A 9 -0.74 -1.32 -28.67
CA GLY A 9 -1.67 -2.37 -28.31
C GLY A 9 -1.69 -2.46 -26.79
N VAL A 10 -2.69 -1.83 -26.16
CA VAL A 10 -3.04 -2.10 -24.75
C VAL A 10 -4.39 -2.80 -24.78
N ALA A 11 -4.34 -4.09 -25.08
CA ALA A 11 -5.50 -4.96 -25.05
C ALA A 11 -5.50 -5.77 -23.74
N ARG A 12 -6.63 -5.63 -23.05
CA ARG A 12 -7.25 -6.51 -22.05
C ARG A 12 -6.79 -6.43 -20.58
N ALA A 13 -7.74 -5.91 -19.79
CA ALA A 13 -7.76 -5.82 -18.33
C ALA A 13 -8.56 -6.97 -17.70
N ALA A 14 -8.30 -7.26 -16.43
CA ALA A 14 -9.26 -7.85 -15.52
C ALA A 14 -8.91 -7.51 -14.06
N GLY A 15 -9.68 -6.63 -13.41
CA GLY A 15 -9.83 -6.61 -11.95
C GLY A 15 -9.35 -5.39 -11.16
N GLY A 16 -8.51 -4.52 -11.72
CA GLY A 16 -7.97 -3.33 -11.02
C GLY A 16 -8.85 -2.09 -11.14
N GLN A 17 -8.76 -1.21 -10.13
CA GLN A 17 -9.34 0.14 -10.11
C GLN A 17 -8.94 0.99 -11.36
N PRO A 18 -9.59 2.15 -11.59
CA PRO A 18 -9.63 2.88 -12.84
C PRO A 18 -8.45 3.00 -13.82
N ARG A 19 -8.20 2.11 -14.79
CA ARG A 19 -7.06 2.28 -15.74
C ARG A 19 -7.27 3.30 -16.89
N THR A 20 -7.94 4.43 -16.66
CA THR A 20 -7.96 5.59 -17.58
C THR A 20 -8.03 6.90 -16.78
N LEU A 21 -7.48 8.00 -17.33
CA LEU A 21 -7.62 9.35 -16.77
C LEU A 21 -9.10 9.70 -16.49
N ALA A 22 -10.01 9.29 -17.38
CA ALA A 22 -11.45 9.51 -17.22
C ALA A 22 -12.03 8.78 -15.99
N SER A 23 -11.50 7.61 -15.65
CA SER A 23 -12.05 6.82 -14.55
C SER A 23 -11.45 7.13 -13.19
N ALA A 24 -10.20 7.62 -13.14
CA ALA A 24 -9.65 8.23 -11.93
C ALA A 24 -10.44 9.51 -11.57
N VAL A 25 -10.80 10.31 -12.58
CA VAL A 25 -11.69 11.47 -12.41
C VAL A 25 -13.06 11.05 -11.90
N ASN A 26 -13.68 10.02 -12.48
CA ASN A 26 -14.99 9.53 -12.02
C ASN A 26 -14.94 8.99 -10.57
N TYR A 27 -13.89 8.26 -10.19
CA TYR A 27 -13.70 7.77 -8.81
C TYR A 27 -13.58 8.92 -7.80
N ALA A 28 -12.80 9.95 -8.12
CA ALA A 28 -12.65 11.13 -7.27
C ALA A 28 -13.94 11.97 -7.17
N ILE A 29 -14.80 11.95 -8.20
CA ILE A 29 -16.11 12.62 -8.18
C ILE A 29 -17.11 11.87 -7.27
N VAL A 30 -17.12 10.54 -7.31
CA VAL A 30 -18.07 9.75 -6.51
C VAL A 30 -17.61 9.49 -5.08
N ASN A 31 -16.30 9.54 -4.80
CA ASN A 31 -15.72 9.35 -3.48
C ASN A 31 -14.71 10.46 -3.13
N PRO A 32 -15.15 11.73 -3.05
CA PRO A 32 -14.24 12.87 -2.86
C PRO A 32 -13.49 12.84 -1.53
N GLU A 33 -14.09 12.26 -0.48
CA GLU A 33 -13.44 12.05 0.82
C GLU A 33 -12.28 11.05 0.75
N GLN A 34 -12.40 9.99 -0.07
CA GLN A 34 -11.42 8.91 -0.18
C GLN A 34 -10.22 9.33 -1.05
N ALA A 35 -10.47 10.15 -2.07
CA ALA A 35 -9.44 10.74 -2.91
C ALA A 35 -8.53 11.73 -2.14
N ALA A 36 -9.09 12.52 -1.23
CA ALA A 36 -8.32 13.41 -0.36
C ALA A 36 -7.51 12.65 0.70
N VAL A 37 -8.02 11.50 1.15
CA VAL A 37 -7.38 10.70 2.20
C VAL A 37 -6.16 9.95 1.67
N GLY A 38 -6.11 9.55 0.39
CA GLY A 38 -5.01 8.75 -0.21
C GLY A 38 -3.58 9.32 -0.09
N ALA A 39 -3.39 10.63 0.10
CA ALA A 39 -2.07 11.22 0.26
C ALA A 39 -1.51 11.18 1.70
N MET A 40 -2.33 10.86 2.72
CA MET A 40 -1.94 10.86 4.15
C MET A 40 -2.59 9.71 4.97
N ARG A 41 -2.60 8.47 4.48
CA ARG A 41 -3.29 7.35 5.19
C ARG A 41 -2.47 6.66 6.28
N HIS A 42 -1.15 6.75 6.24
CA HIS A 42 -0.28 5.93 7.10
C HIS A 42 0.84 6.75 7.72
N GLU A 43 0.50 7.67 8.62
CA GLU A 43 1.48 8.52 9.32
C GLU A 43 2.54 7.71 10.08
N ARG A 44 2.18 6.51 10.56
CA ARG A 44 3.07 5.60 11.30
C ARG A 44 3.95 4.73 10.42
N ILE A 45 3.76 4.73 9.10
CA ILE A 45 4.58 3.95 8.17
C ILE A 45 5.42 4.90 7.32
N GLU A 46 6.71 4.61 7.22
CA GLU A 46 7.67 5.36 6.43
C GLU A 46 8.16 4.50 5.27
N ILE A 47 8.19 5.09 4.07
CA ILE A 47 8.82 4.53 2.88
C ILE A 47 9.88 5.53 2.43
N ASN A 48 11.13 5.22 2.72
CA ASN A 48 12.26 6.09 2.37
C ASN A 48 13.32 5.24 1.66
N PRO A 49 13.71 5.57 0.41
CA PRO A 49 14.75 4.83 -0.34
C PRO A 49 16.08 4.71 0.43
N GLU A 50 16.40 5.69 1.28
CA GLU A 50 17.60 5.71 2.11
C GLU A 50 17.52 4.77 3.33
N VAL A 51 16.31 4.33 3.69
CA VAL A 51 16.04 3.44 4.82
C VAL A 51 15.67 2.05 4.30
N MET A 52 16.50 1.06 4.61
CA MET A 52 16.27 -0.35 4.24
C MET A 52 15.98 -0.58 2.75
N GLY A 53 16.48 0.29 1.87
CA GLY A 53 16.27 0.21 0.42
C GLY A 53 14.84 0.50 -0.01
N GLY A 54 14.12 1.38 0.70
CA GLY A 54 12.75 1.75 0.36
C GLY A 54 11.69 0.77 0.81
N LYS A 55 12.03 -0.20 1.67
CA LYS A 55 11.02 -1.08 2.29
C LYS A 55 10.14 -0.27 3.25
N PRO A 56 8.81 -0.50 3.28
CA PRO A 56 7.95 0.09 4.30
C PRO A 56 8.35 -0.35 5.71
N VAL A 57 8.57 0.63 6.59
CA VAL A 57 8.96 0.42 8.00
C VAL A 57 8.05 1.21 8.93
N VAL A 58 7.92 0.76 10.19
CA VAL A 58 7.28 1.58 11.23
C VAL A 58 8.16 2.80 11.50
N ARG A 59 7.58 4.01 11.41
CA ARG A 59 8.28 5.29 11.53
C ARG A 59 9.07 5.37 12.84
N GLY A 60 10.30 5.90 12.76
CA GLY A 60 11.19 6.01 13.93
C GLY A 60 11.81 4.67 14.35
N THR A 61 11.59 3.61 13.58
CA THR A 61 12.20 2.30 13.81
C THR A 61 12.90 1.79 12.55
N ARG A 62 13.54 0.62 12.67
CA ARG A 62 14.02 -0.18 11.52
C ARG A 62 13.29 -1.52 11.47
N ILE A 63 12.01 -1.52 11.82
CA ILE A 63 11.14 -2.69 11.90
C ILE A 63 10.26 -2.70 10.64
N PRO A 64 10.47 -3.63 9.69
CA PRO A 64 9.70 -3.68 8.45
C PRO A 64 8.24 -4.10 8.69
N VAL A 65 7.33 -3.53 7.90
CA VAL A 65 5.91 -3.96 7.81
C VAL A 65 5.83 -5.47 7.56
N GLU A 66 6.62 -5.98 6.60
CA GLU A 66 6.68 -7.40 6.25
C GLU A 66 6.98 -8.31 7.46
N MET A 67 7.90 -7.90 8.34
CA MET A 67 8.31 -8.70 9.49
C MET A 67 7.16 -8.86 10.49
N ILE A 68 6.44 -7.78 10.76
CA ILE A 68 5.28 -7.78 11.66
C ILE A 68 4.17 -8.66 11.08
N LEU A 69 3.89 -8.55 9.77
CA LEU A 69 2.91 -9.40 9.09
C LEU A 69 3.32 -10.89 9.13
N ARG A 70 4.60 -11.22 8.99
CA ARG A 70 5.09 -12.60 9.13
C ARG A 70 4.86 -13.16 10.53
N LYS A 71 5.11 -12.36 11.57
CA LYS A 71 4.84 -12.76 12.97
C LYS A 71 3.34 -12.98 13.21
N LEU A 72 2.50 -12.06 12.73
CA LEU A 72 1.04 -12.22 12.78
C LEU A 72 0.58 -13.49 12.02
N GLY A 73 1.12 -13.73 10.83
CA GLY A 73 0.84 -14.92 10.03
C GLY A 73 1.33 -16.24 10.68
N ALA A 74 2.33 -16.16 11.57
CA ALA A 74 2.79 -17.28 12.40
C ALA A 74 1.92 -17.48 13.67
N GLY A 75 0.88 -16.67 13.86
CA GLY A 75 -0.06 -16.79 14.97
C GLY A 75 0.32 -16.03 16.25
N LEU A 76 1.38 -15.20 16.21
CA LEU A 76 1.72 -14.37 17.38
C LEU A 76 0.65 -13.29 17.59
N SER A 77 0.28 -13.10 18.85
CA SER A 77 -0.59 -12.01 19.26
C SER A 77 0.13 -10.66 19.23
N THR A 78 -0.64 -9.57 19.15
CA THR A 78 -0.14 -8.20 19.25
C THR A 78 0.74 -8.00 20.51
N ALA A 79 0.35 -8.57 21.64
CA ALA A 79 1.09 -8.45 22.89
C ALA A 79 2.46 -9.14 22.83
N GLU A 80 2.54 -10.33 22.23
CA GLU A 80 3.81 -11.04 22.05
C GLU A 80 4.74 -10.30 21.09
N ILE A 81 4.20 -9.73 20.01
CA ILE A 81 4.98 -8.92 19.06
C ILE A 81 5.54 -7.66 19.74
N ILE A 82 4.76 -7.01 20.59
CA ILE A 82 5.21 -5.84 21.36
C ILE A 82 6.26 -6.25 22.41
N ALA A 83 6.11 -7.43 23.03
CA ALA A 83 7.11 -7.95 23.97
C ALA A 83 8.48 -8.19 23.28
N ASP A 84 8.47 -8.73 22.06
CA ASP A 84 9.68 -8.90 21.24
C ASP A 84 10.26 -7.56 20.74
N HIS A 85 9.40 -6.56 20.58
CA HIS A 85 9.74 -5.25 20.03
C HIS A 85 9.14 -4.11 20.88
N PRO A 86 9.74 -3.78 22.04
CA PRO A 86 9.15 -2.83 23.00
C PRO A 86 9.00 -1.39 22.51
N ARG A 87 9.53 -1.07 21.32
CA ARG A 87 9.34 0.23 20.65
C ARG A 87 8.05 0.31 19.86
N LEU A 88 7.38 -0.83 19.64
CA LEU A 88 6.09 -0.87 18.97
C LEU A 88 4.96 -0.66 19.97
N THR A 89 3.92 -0.01 19.49
CA THR A 89 2.63 0.10 20.16
C THR A 89 1.59 -0.75 19.42
N ALA A 90 0.48 -1.08 20.08
CA ALA A 90 -0.64 -1.78 19.41
C ALA A 90 -1.16 -0.99 18.19
N ASP A 91 -1.06 0.32 18.31
CA ASP A 91 -1.39 1.34 17.34
C ASP A 91 -0.50 1.31 16.09
N ASP A 92 0.76 0.90 16.23
CA ASP A 92 1.66 0.64 15.11
C ASP A 92 1.31 -0.69 14.41
N ILE A 93 0.92 -1.71 15.17
CA ILE A 93 0.50 -3.01 14.62
C ILE A 93 -0.77 -2.85 13.77
N LEU A 94 -1.74 -2.05 14.24
CA LEU A 94 -2.92 -1.71 13.46
C LEU A 94 -2.54 -0.95 12.18
N ALA A 95 -1.68 0.06 12.29
CA ALA A 95 -1.22 0.82 11.13
C ALA A 95 -0.52 -0.06 10.08
N VAL A 96 0.26 -1.05 10.51
CA VAL A 96 0.89 -2.05 9.62
C VAL A 96 -0.16 -2.86 8.86
N GLN A 97 -1.22 -3.34 9.53
CA GLN A 97 -2.28 -4.13 8.90
C GLN A 97 -3.08 -3.29 7.89
N THR A 98 -3.46 -2.07 8.26
CA THR A 98 -4.19 -1.16 7.35
C THR A 98 -3.32 -0.76 6.17
N PHE A 99 -2.04 -0.43 6.40
CA PHE A 99 -1.09 -0.17 5.33
C PHE A 99 -0.97 -1.36 4.38
N ALA A 100 -0.87 -2.58 4.90
CA ALA A 100 -0.75 -3.77 4.07
C ALA A 100 -2.01 -4.01 3.22
N ALA A 101 -3.19 -3.81 3.80
CA ALA A 101 -4.45 -3.95 3.08
C ALA A 101 -4.57 -2.93 1.93
N ASP A 102 -4.28 -1.65 2.22
CA ASP A 102 -4.33 -0.57 1.23
C ASP A 102 -3.24 -0.77 0.17
N TYR A 103 -2.01 -1.10 0.57
CA TYR A 103 -0.90 -1.39 -0.35
C TYR A 103 -1.24 -2.53 -1.32
N LEU A 104 -1.83 -3.62 -0.84
CA LEU A 104 -2.25 -4.74 -1.68
C LEU A 104 -3.42 -4.40 -2.60
N ALA A 105 -4.35 -3.55 -2.17
CA ALA A 105 -5.47 -3.09 -2.99
C ALA A 105 -5.01 -2.20 -4.16
N ASP A 106 -3.95 -1.42 -3.95
CA ASP A 106 -3.35 -0.54 -4.95
C ASP A 106 -2.41 -1.28 -5.91
N GLN A 107 -1.85 -2.42 -5.50
CA GLN A 107 -1.11 -3.28 -6.43
C GLN A 107 -2.10 -4.01 -7.36
N ASP A 108 -1.93 -3.83 -8.67
CA ASP A 108 -2.57 -4.71 -9.64
C ASP A 108 -2.05 -6.13 -9.43
N VAL A 109 -2.80 -6.95 -8.68
CA VAL A 109 -2.56 -8.38 -8.57
C VAL A 109 -2.80 -8.95 -9.97
N ILE A 110 -1.71 -9.20 -10.70
CA ILE A 110 -1.76 -9.91 -11.97
C ILE A 110 -2.16 -11.34 -11.64
N PHE A 111 -3.47 -11.61 -11.67
CA PHE A 111 -3.98 -12.98 -11.75
C PHE A 111 -3.49 -13.54 -13.09
N GLY A 112 -2.51 -14.45 -13.02
CA GLY A 112 -2.05 -15.24 -14.15
C GLY A 112 -3.08 -16.28 -14.57
#